data_AF-A0AAD1C538-F1
#
_entry.id   AF-A0AAD1C538-F1
#
_cell.length_a   1.000
_cell.length_b   1.000
_cell.length_c   1.000
_cell.angle_alpha   90.00
_cell.angle_beta   90.00
_cell.angle_gamma   90.00
#
_symmetry.space_group_name_H-M   'P 1'
#
loop_
_entity.id
_entity.type
_entity.pdbx_description
1 polymer ?
#
loop_
_entity_poly.entity_id
_entity_poly.type
_entity_poly.pdbx_seq_one_letter_code
_entity_poly.pdbx_strand_id
1 'polypeptide(L)'
;MNPPIFIHIPKTAGSTLRTLITENYAADEVLSLYGDPKEILVAAAAQMGRTDTYRLIQGHTPYGTHRFLGIREPRYFTFLRDPVERFLSDIAHATRDEEHRFHRELAASGLSEDQRISVALDIPYYRNAIAHYVSGTFTTETISMTQLGVAIDNLWASEFVGVSEQFEVSLLIMAKKLGWQHVVPQKCNVRPDARKAVEPALKTRLDRALAYDRMLYAVAQDHLNQSRRHYGPLLDEAGAQLAELINQQEHEHPETRYSKYLVGEATQVALGNYHARIDVGSPLHRWLNP
;
A
#
# COMPACT_ATOMS: atom_id res chain seq x y z
N MET A 1 -0.63 -24.10 -2.97
CA MET A 1 -1.22 -22.88 -3.58
C MET A 1 -0.08 -21.92 -3.89
N ASN A 2 -0.14 -21.16 -4.98
CA ASN A 2 0.87 -20.14 -5.26
C ASN A 2 0.83 -19.06 -4.18
N PRO A 3 1.99 -18.56 -3.73
CA PRO A 3 2.01 -17.49 -2.74
C PRO A 3 1.36 -16.22 -3.31
N PRO A 4 0.53 -15.52 -2.50
CA PRO A 4 0.05 -14.19 -2.86
C PRO A 4 1.23 -13.23 -3.04
N ILE A 5 1.09 -12.32 -4.02
CA ILE A 5 2.07 -11.27 -4.31
C ILE A 5 1.43 -9.93 -3.96
N PHE A 6 1.94 -9.29 -2.92
CA PHE A 6 1.52 -7.96 -2.49
C PHE A 6 2.42 -6.88 -3.11
N ILE A 7 1.89 -6.13 -4.08
CA ILE A 7 2.55 -4.96 -4.67
C ILE A 7 2.37 -3.80 -3.69
N HIS A 8 3.44 -3.48 -2.96
CA HIS A 8 3.45 -2.33 -2.07
C HIS A 8 3.78 -1.07 -2.88
N ILE A 9 2.76 -0.25 -3.15
CA ILE A 9 2.95 1.07 -3.76
C ILE A 9 3.36 2.07 -2.65
N PRO A 10 4.43 2.87 -2.84
CA PRO A 10 4.82 3.86 -1.83
C PRO A 10 3.66 4.79 -1.45
N LYS A 11 3.52 5.00 -0.14
CA LYS A 11 2.56 5.92 0.49
C LYS A 11 1.08 5.49 0.43
N THR A 12 0.80 4.20 0.23
CA THR A 12 -0.56 3.61 0.27
C THR A 12 -0.82 2.75 1.52
N ALA A 13 -0.48 3.29 2.70
CA ALA A 13 -0.62 2.64 4.02
C ALA A 13 0.27 1.40 4.29
N GLY A 14 1.28 1.14 3.47
CA GLY A 14 2.02 -0.11 3.58
C GLY A 14 2.86 -0.29 4.86
N SER A 15 3.29 0.77 5.56
CA SER A 15 3.98 0.59 6.86
C SER A 15 3.07 0.00 7.93
N THR A 16 1.81 0.41 7.97
CA THR A 16 0.78 -0.17 8.83
C THR A 16 0.54 -1.64 8.43
N LEU A 17 0.41 -1.94 7.14
CA LEU A 17 0.23 -3.31 6.66
C LEU A 17 1.42 -4.23 6.96
N ARG A 18 2.65 -3.71 6.92
CA ARG A 18 3.85 -4.47 7.28
C ARG A 18 3.80 -4.99 8.71
N THR A 19 3.20 -4.25 9.65
CA THR A 19 3.06 -4.71 11.04
C THR A 19 2.20 -5.97 11.10
N LEU A 20 1.10 -6.01 10.33
CA LEU A 20 0.23 -7.18 10.23
C LEU A 20 0.87 -8.35 9.49
N ILE A 21 1.77 -8.10 8.54
CA ILE A 21 2.53 -9.18 7.90
C ILE A 21 3.35 -9.93 8.97
N THR A 22 4.05 -9.22 9.85
CA THR A 22 4.83 -9.84 10.94
C THR A 22 3.95 -10.60 11.93
N GLU A 23 2.72 -10.12 12.20
CA GLU A 23 1.79 -10.83 13.08
C GLU A 23 1.20 -12.11 12.45
N ASN A 24 1.15 -12.21 11.12
CA ASN A 24 0.48 -13.32 10.43
C ASN A 24 1.44 -14.32 9.74
N TYR A 25 2.73 -13.99 9.64
CA TYR A 25 3.73 -14.83 8.97
C TYR A 25 5.05 -14.81 9.74
N ALA A 26 5.72 -15.97 9.80
CA ALA A 26 7.12 -16.01 10.22
C ALA A 26 8.02 -15.34 9.18
N ALA A 27 9.16 -14.80 9.62
CA ALA A 27 10.04 -14.01 8.75
C ALA A 27 10.57 -14.81 7.54
N ASP A 28 10.81 -16.10 7.70
CA ASP A 28 11.27 -17.02 6.66
C ASP A 28 10.15 -17.48 5.71
N GLU A 29 8.89 -17.27 6.08
CA GLU A 29 7.72 -17.50 5.20
C GLU A 29 7.46 -16.33 4.23
N VAL A 30 8.18 -15.20 4.38
CA VAL A 30 7.96 -13.97 3.58
C VAL A 30 9.16 -13.65 2.70
N LEU A 31 8.95 -13.62 1.38
CA LEU A 31 9.92 -13.07 0.44
C LEU A 31 9.69 -11.57 0.27
N SER A 32 10.67 -10.76 0.69
CA SER A 32 10.63 -9.30 0.56
C SER A 32 11.50 -8.84 -0.61
N LEU A 33 10.90 -8.19 -1.60
CA LEU A 33 11.57 -7.67 -2.80
C LEU A 33 11.60 -6.14 -2.77
N TYR A 34 12.76 -5.60 -2.38
CA TYR A 34 13.03 -4.17 -2.28
C TYR A 34 14.36 -3.85 -2.95
N GLY A 35 14.49 -2.62 -3.44
CA GLY A 35 15.69 -2.16 -4.14
C GLY A 35 15.33 -1.43 -5.43
N ASP A 36 16.34 -1.16 -6.24
CA ASP A 36 16.11 -0.64 -7.58
C ASP A 36 15.43 -1.71 -8.45
N PRO A 37 14.67 -1.32 -9.50
CA PRO A 37 13.90 -2.28 -10.28
C PRO A 37 14.73 -3.45 -10.84
N LYS A 38 15.98 -3.20 -11.26
CA LYS A 38 16.87 -4.26 -11.75
C LYS A 38 17.24 -5.26 -10.66
N GLU A 39 17.52 -4.78 -9.44
CA GLU A 39 17.87 -5.61 -8.29
C GLU A 39 16.69 -6.50 -7.90
N ILE A 40 15.48 -5.93 -7.89
CA ILE A 40 14.24 -6.66 -7.63
C ILE A 40 14.07 -7.81 -8.62
N LEU A 41 14.29 -7.58 -9.92
CA LEU A 41 14.15 -8.63 -10.93
C LEU A 41 15.21 -9.73 -10.80
N VAL A 42 16.46 -9.37 -10.47
CA VAL A 42 17.53 -10.34 -10.21
C VAL A 42 17.21 -11.16 -8.95
N ALA A 43 16.79 -10.51 -7.87
CA ALA A 43 16.40 -11.17 -6.63
C ALA A 43 15.21 -12.11 -6.85
N ALA A 44 14.21 -11.69 -7.63
CA ALA A 44 13.08 -12.53 -8.01
C ALA A 44 13.52 -13.76 -8.82
N ALA A 45 14.38 -13.58 -9.83
CA ALA A 45 14.90 -14.67 -10.65
C ALA A 45 15.72 -15.69 -9.83
N ALA A 46 16.46 -15.23 -8.82
CA ALA A 46 17.21 -16.09 -7.91
C ALA A 46 16.32 -17.00 -7.03
N GLN A 47 15.02 -16.69 -6.91
CA GLN A 47 14.04 -17.49 -6.16
C GLN A 47 13.22 -18.43 -7.06
N MET A 48 13.48 -18.47 -8.36
CA MET A 48 12.77 -19.34 -9.28
C MET A 48 12.88 -20.81 -8.85
N GLY A 49 11.73 -21.50 -8.79
CA GLY A 49 11.66 -22.90 -8.35
C GLY A 49 11.69 -23.11 -6.83
N ARG A 50 11.73 -22.02 -6.05
CA ARG A 50 11.69 -22.04 -4.57
C ARG A 50 10.47 -21.29 -4.00
N THR A 51 9.56 -20.84 -4.85
CA THR A 51 8.47 -19.95 -4.44
C THR A 51 7.45 -20.62 -3.52
N ASP A 52 7.38 -21.94 -3.54
CA ASP A 52 6.54 -22.78 -2.69
C ASP A 52 6.96 -22.80 -1.22
N THR A 53 8.18 -22.36 -0.90
CA THR A 53 8.62 -22.20 0.50
C THR A 53 8.07 -20.94 1.15
N TYR A 54 7.54 -19.99 0.36
CA TYR A 54 7.00 -18.74 0.86
C TYR A 54 5.47 -18.79 0.95
N ARG A 55 4.91 -18.13 1.96
CA ARG A 55 3.47 -17.91 2.12
C ARG A 55 3.03 -16.50 1.72
N LEU A 56 3.99 -15.58 1.55
CA LEU A 56 3.75 -14.24 1.02
C LEU A 56 4.98 -13.74 0.27
N ILE A 57 4.76 -13.09 -0.87
CA ILE A 57 5.77 -12.30 -1.57
C ILE A 57 5.33 -10.84 -1.53
N GLN A 58 6.20 -9.92 -1.16
CA GLN A 58 5.83 -8.52 -1.02
C GLN A 58 6.97 -7.55 -1.31
N GLY A 59 6.64 -6.33 -1.70
CA GLY A 59 7.58 -5.22 -1.72
C GLY A 59 7.27 -4.17 -2.77
N HIS A 60 8.21 -3.27 -3.02
CA HIS A 60 8.12 -2.25 -4.08
C HIS A 60 8.36 -2.86 -5.46
N THR A 61 7.70 -3.98 -5.72
CA THR A 61 7.81 -4.76 -6.94
C THR A 61 6.70 -4.39 -7.91
N PRO A 62 7.00 -4.23 -9.22
CA PRO A 62 5.97 -3.99 -10.22
C PRO A 62 5.12 -5.26 -10.47
N TYR A 63 3.95 -5.08 -11.07
CA TYR A 63 3.16 -6.16 -11.63
C TYR A 63 3.98 -6.89 -12.70
N GLY A 64 3.84 -8.21 -12.81
CA GLY A 64 4.64 -9.01 -13.74
C GLY A 64 5.83 -9.73 -13.11
N THR A 65 6.23 -9.39 -11.87
CA THR A 65 7.35 -10.07 -11.18
C THR A 65 7.15 -11.57 -11.00
N HIS A 66 5.90 -12.06 -11.01
CA HIS A 66 5.60 -13.49 -11.05
C HIS A 66 6.32 -14.24 -12.18
N ARG A 67 6.57 -13.59 -13.32
CA ARG A 67 7.28 -14.18 -14.48
C ARG A 67 8.72 -14.53 -14.14
N PHE A 68 9.38 -13.68 -13.36
CA PHE A 68 10.76 -13.89 -12.89
C PHE A 68 10.81 -14.91 -11.74
N LEU A 69 9.75 -14.99 -10.95
CA LEU A 69 9.58 -15.98 -9.89
C LEU A 69 9.20 -17.37 -10.43
N GLY A 70 8.82 -17.49 -11.71
CA GLY A 70 8.32 -18.74 -12.29
C GLY A 70 6.89 -19.11 -11.87
N ILE A 71 6.12 -18.16 -11.35
CA ILE A 71 4.73 -18.37 -10.92
C ILE A 71 3.80 -18.20 -12.11
N ARG A 72 3.06 -19.25 -12.47
CA ARG A 72 2.15 -19.26 -13.64
C ARG A 72 0.80 -18.61 -13.39
N GLU A 73 0.23 -18.83 -12.21
CA GLU A 73 -1.08 -18.31 -11.81
C GLU A 73 -0.91 -17.38 -10.60
N PRO A 74 -0.52 -16.11 -10.83
CA PRO A 74 -0.24 -15.19 -9.74
C PRO A 74 -1.51 -14.70 -9.07
N ARG A 75 -1.43 -14.52 -7.75
CA ARG A 75 -2.50 -13.94 -6.92
C ARG A 75 -2.06 -12.57 -6.45
N TYR A 76 -2.44 -11.52 -7.17
CA TYR A 76 -2.01 -10.16 -6.87
C TYR A 76 -2.92 -9.45 -5.89
N PHE A 77 -2.29 -8.74 -4.96
CA PHE A 77 -2.91 -7.87 -3.98
C PHE A 77 -2.21 -6.51 -4.01
N THR A 78 -2.96 -5.42 -3.89
CA THR A 78 -2.38 -4.08 -3.80
C THR A 78 -3.33 -3.11 -3.10
N PHE A 79 -2.80 -1.98 -2.64
CA PHE A 79 -3.57 -0.85 -2.13
C PHE A 79 -3.24 0.39 -2.93
N LEU A 80 -4.29 1.08 -3.38
CA LEU A 80 -4.21 2.39 -4.00
C LEU A 80 -4.63 3.47 -3.00
N ARG A 81 -4.32 4.72 -3.33
CA ARG A 81 -4.66 5.92 -2.56
C ARG A 81 -5.04 7.02 -3.54
N ASP A 82 -5.79 8.03 -3.08
CA ASP A 82 -6.01 9.23 -3.87
C ASP A 82 -4.65 9.74 -4.45
N PRO A 83 -4.55 9.91 -5.77
CA PRO A 83 -3.27 10.20 -6.42
C PRO A 83 -2.63 11.51 -5.96
N VAL A 84 -3.43 12.54 -5.68
CA VAL A 84 -2.95 13.84 -5.22
C VAL A 84 -2.36 13.69 -3.82
N GLU A 85 -3.09 13.03 -2.92
CA GLU A 85 -2.66 12.76 -1.56
C GLU A 85 -1.42 11.86 -1.51
N ARG A 86 -1.35 10.83 -2.37
CA ARG A 86 -0.18 9.97 -2.51
C ARG A 86 1.03 10.77 -2.95
N PHE A 87 0.89 11.56 -4.02
CA PHE A 87 1.95 12.40 -4.58
C PHE A 87 2.50 13.38 -3.54
N LEU A 88 1.63 14.16 -2.88
CA LEU A 88 2.04 15.11 -1.85
C LEU A 88 2.69 14.40 -0.64
N SER A 89 2.20 13.21 -0.30
CA SER A 89 2.78 12.36 0.75
C SER A 89 4.19 11.88 0.41
N ASP A 90 4.44 11.58 -0.86
CA ASP A 90 5.72 11.08 -1.37
C ASP A 90 6.77 12.18 -1.41
N ILE A 91 6.46 13.34 -2.02
CA ILE A 91 7.43 14.43 -2.17
C ILE A 91 7.91 14.99 -0.84
N ALA A 92 7.05 15.09 0.17
CA ALA A 92 7.49 15.56 1.49
C ALA A 92 7.99 14.43 2.41
N HIS A 93 7.89 13.17 1.98
CA HIS A 93 8.79 12.14 2.53
C HIS A 93 10.19 12.32 1.98
N ALA A 94 10.33 12.42 0.65
CA ALA A 94 11.61 12.64 -0.02
C ALA A 94 12.34 13.91 0.42
N THR A 95 11.61 14.99 0.72
CA THR A 95 12.22 16.23 1.23
C THR A 95 12.84 16.04 2.63
N ARG A 96 12.27 15.15 3.47
CA ARG A 96 12.71 14.97 4.86
C ARG A 96 13.73 13.86 5.04
N ASP A 97 13.77 12.91 4.12
CA ASP A 97 14.61 11.74 4.19
C ASP A 97 15.85 11.93 3.31
N GLU A 98 17.00 12.16 3.94
CA GLU A 98 18.28 12.44 3.26
C GLU A 98 18.78 11.27 2.42
N GLU A 99 18.35 10.04 2.73
CA GLU A 99 18.69 8.83 1.97
C GLU A 99 17.79 8.64 0.74
N HIS A 100 16.71 9.41 0.63
CA HIS A 100 15.81 9.29 -0.51
C HIS A 100 16.51 9.76 -1.80
N ARG A 101 16.38 8.96 -2.86
CA ARG A 101 17.05 9.20 -4.16
C ARG A 101 16.89 10.62 -4.71
N PHE A 102 15.71 11.21 -4.51
CA PHE A 102 15.35 12.56 -5.00
C PHE A 102 15.41 13.65 -3.92
N HIS A 103 16.08 13.40 -2.79
CA HIS A 103 16.19 14.36 -1.70
C HIS A 103 16.87 15.66 -2.16
N ARG A 104 17.99 15.55 -2.88
CA ARG A 104 18.77 16.71 -3.32
C ARG A 104 17.97 17.66 -4.20
N GLU A 105 17.16 17.12 -5.11
CA GLU A 105 16.32 17.88 -6.03
C GLU A 105 15.14 18.54 -5.30
N LEU A 106 14.49 17.82 -4.37
CA LEU A 106 13.27 18.31 -3.71
C LEU A 106 13.54 19.16 -2.47
N ALA A 107 14.66 18.94 -1.78
CA ALA A 107 15.07 19.70 -0.60
C ALA A 107 16.03 20.86 -0.93
N ALA A 108 16.24 21.17 -2.23
CA ALA A 108 17.10 22.27 -2.65
C ALA A 108 16.68 23.59 -1.98
N SER A 109 17.68 24.33 -1.45
CA SER A 109 17.44 25.56 -0.71
C SER A 109 16.73 26.62 -1.55
N GLY A 110 15.74 27.28 -0.95
CA GLY A 110 14.99 28.37 -1.61
C GLY A 110 13.81 27.92 -2.47
N LEU A 111 13.57 26.61 -2.64
CA LEU A 111 12.36 26.13 -3.32
C LEU A 111 11.10 26.42 -2.49
N SER A 112 10.15 27.14 -3.09
CA SER A 112 8.78 27.23 -2.57
C SER A 112 8.05 25.89 -2.69
N GLU A 113 6.92 25.74 -1.99
CA GLU A 113 6.09 24.52 -2.06
C GLU A 113 5.61 24.25 -3.50
N ASP A 114 5.16 25.28 -4.22
CA ASP A 114 4.70 25.13 -5.61
C ASP A 114 5.85 24.81 -6.58
N GLN A 115 7.03 25.40 -6.38
CA GLN A 115 8.23 25.07 -7.15
C GLN A 115 8.65 23.62 -6.92
N ARG A 116 8.63 23.14 -5.68
CA ARG A 116 8.92 21.74 -5.35
C ARG A 116 7.94 20.78 -6.01
N ILE A 117 6.65 21.11 -6.01
CA ILE A 117 5.62 20.34 -6.73
C ILE A 117 5.92 20.31 -8.23
N SER A 118 6.31 21.44 -8.81
CA SER A 118 6.70 21.53 -10.23
C SER A 118 7.88 20.61 -10.55
N VAL A 119 8.96 20.69 -9.76
CA VAL A 119 10.13 19.81 -9.89
C VAL A 119 9.73 18.33 -9.80
N ALA A 120 8.89 17.96 -8.83
CA ALA A 120 8.43 16.59 -8.69
C ALA A 120 7.59 16.11 -9.89
N LEU A 121 6.75 16.97 -10.48
CA LEU A 121 5.94 16.62 -11.66
C LEU A 121 6.79 16.38 -12.92
N ASP A 122 7.99 16.95 -12.99
CA ASP A 122 8.94 16.75 -14.09
C ASP A 122 9.75 15.45 -13.95
N ILE A 123 9.69 14.80 -12.78
CA ILE A 123 10.36 13.53 -12.52
C ILE A 123 9.36 12.37 -12.78
N PRO A 124 9.64 11.46 -13.74
CA PRO A 124 8.73 10.35 -14.07
C PRO A 124 8.32 9.49 -12.86
N TYR A 125 9.24 9.28 -11.91
CA TYR A 125 8.99 8.51 -10.69
C TYR A 125 7.75 8.98 -9.90
N TYR A 126 7.50 10.29 -9.82
CA TYR A 126 6.35 10.82 -9.07
C TYR A 126 5.09 10.91 -9.93
N ARG A 127 5.23 11.12 -11.23
CA ARG A 127 4.12 11.33 -12.15
C ARG A 127 3.50 10.00 -12.55
N ASN A 128 2.24 9.81 -12.19
CA ASN A 128 1.52 8.55 -12.44
C ASN A 128 2.22 7.32 -11.85
N ALA A 129 2.77 7.44 -10.63
CA ALA A 129 3.51 6.36 -10.00
C ALA A 129 2.66 5.10 -9.76
N ILE A 130 1.35 5.24 -9.51
CA ILE A 130 0.48 4.06 -9.36
C ILE A 130 0.51 3.26 -10.67
N ALA A 131 0.32 3.94 -11.81
CA ALA A 131 0.37 3.31 -13.13
C ALA A 131 1.68 2.58 -13.40
N HIS A 132 2.83 3.10 -12.94
CA HIS A 132 4.11 2.39 -13.02
C HIS A 132 4.05 1.01 -12.36
N TYR A 133 3.68 0.96 -11.08
CA TYR A 133 3.64 -0.29 -10.32
C TYR A 133 2.63 -1.27 -10.90
N VAL A 134 1.42 -0.83 -11.27
CA VAL A 134 0.36 -1.74 -11.70
C VAL A 134 0.44 -2.15 -13.17
N SER A 135 1.07 -1.35 -14.04
CA SER A 135 1.31 -1.75 -15.44
C SER A 135 2.48 -2.73 -15.59
N GLY A 136 3.42 -2.72 -14.64
CA GLY A 136 4.68 -3.43 -14.78
C GLY A 136 5.82 -2.59 -15.35
N THR A 137 5.58 -1.31 -15.63
CA THR A 137 6.54 -0.41 -16.29
C THR A 137 7.55 0.14 -15.29
N PHE A 138 8.82 0.23 -15.69
CA PHE A 138 9.86 0.86 -14.87
C PHE A 138 9.53 2.32 -14.56
N THR A 139 9.82 2.76 -13.34
CA THR A 139 9.53 4.12 -12.82
C THR A 139 10.35 5.24 -13.48
N THR A 140 11.21 4.90 -14.44
CA THR A 140 12.06 5.82 -15.19
C THR A 140 11.44 6.27 -16.52
N GLU A 141 10.36 5.61 -16.95
CA GLU A 141 9.72 5.88 -18.24
C GLU A 141 8.51 6.81 -18.07
N THR A 142 8.03 7.43 -19.16
CA THR A 142 6.73 8.11 -19.13
C THR A 142 5.64 7.09 -19.45
N ILE A 143 4.60 7.00 -18.62
CA ILE A 143 3.43 6.14 -18.90
C ILE A 143 2.69 6.67 -20.12
N SER A 144 2.39 5.78 -21.08
CA SER A 144 1.49 6.03 -22.21
C SER A 144 0.10 5.47 -21.98
N MET A 145 -0.84 5.79 -22.88
CA MET A 145 -2.19 5.21 -22.88
C MET A 145 -2.19 3.67 -22.94
N THR A 146 -1.22 3.06 -23.63
CA THR A 146 -1.11 1.60 -23.69
C THR A 146 -0.80 1.02 -22.31
N GLN A 147 0.14 1.61 -21.56
CA GLN A 147 0.46 1.14 -20.22
C GLN A 147 -0.64 1.44 -19.21
N LEU A 148 -1.43 2.51 -19.41
CA LEU A 148 -2.66 2.72 -18.65
C LEU A 148 -3.67 1.59 -18.89
N GLY A 149 -3.90 1.19 -20.15
CA GLY A 149 -4.79 0.06 -20.47
C GLY A 149 -4.34 -1.23 -19.76
N VAL A 150 -3.05 -1.57 -19.86
CA VAL A 150 -2.45 -2.72 -19.16
C VAL A 150 -2.64 -2.61 -17.64
N ALA A 151 -2.44 -1.43 -17.06
CA ALA A 151 -2.64 -1.20 -15.63
C ALA A 151 -4.09 -1.45 -15.19
N ILE A 152 -5.08 -1.01 -15.99
CA ILE A 152 -6.50 -1.24 -15.73
C ILE A 152 -6.80 -2.75 -15.75
N ASP A 153 -6.33 -3.45 -16.79
CA ASP A 153 -6.52 -4.90 -16.92
C ASP A 153 -5.89 -5.67 -15.75
N ASN A 154 -4.68 -5.28 -15.35
CA ASN A 154 -3.96 -5.89 -14.23
C ASN A 154 -4.67 -5.66 -12.88
N LEU A 155 -5.28 -4.48 -12.67
CA LEU A 155 -6.09 -4.22 -11.47
C LEU A 155 -7.33 -5.12 -11.43
N TRP A 156 -8.05 -5.27 -12.55
CA TRP A 156 -9.21 -6.17 -12.62
C TRP A 156 -8.83 -7.65 -12.49
N ALA A 157 -7.67 -8.04 -13.00
CA ALA A 157 -7.13 -9.39 -12.84
C ALA A 157 -6.56 -9.66 -11.43
N SER A 158 -6.35 -8.62 -10.61
CA SER A 158 -5.85 -8.79 -9.25
C SER A 158 -6.93 -9.40 -8.35
N GLU A 159 -6.52 -10.27 -7.43
CA GLU A 159 -7.43 -10.95 -6.51
C GLU A 159 -8.10 -9.98 -5.52
N PHE A 160 -7.39 -8.91 -5.19
CA PHE A 160 -7.91 -7.81 -4.40
C PHE A 160 -7.17 -6.49 -4.65
N VAL A 161 -7.93 -5.40 -4.73
CA VAL A 161 -7.43 -4.03 -4.78
C VAL A 161 -8.09 -3.22 -3.66
N GLY A 162 -7.28 -2.81 -2.68
CA GLY A 162 -7.72 -1.98 -1.56
C GLY A 162 -7.62 -0.48 -1.83
N VAL A 163 -8.38 0.31 -1.07
CA VAL A 163 -8.34 1.78 -1.10
C VAL A 163 -7.94 2.28 0.28
N SER A 164 -6.87 3.07 0.35
CA SER A 164 -6.27 3.56 1.60
C SER A 164 -7.24 4.44 2.40
N GLU A 165 -8.13 5.18 1.74
CA GLU A 165 -9.16 6.00 2.36
C GLU A 165 -10.31 5.18 2.97
N GLN A 166 -10.41 3.90 2.63
CA GLN A 166 -11.34 2.91 3.21
C GLN A 166 -10.51 1.76 3.80
N PHE A 167 -9.51 2.11 4.62
CA PHE A 167 -8.45 1.20 5.04
C PHE A 167 -8.98 -0.02 5.78
N GLU A 168 -9.85 0.17 6.77
CA GLU A 168 -10.35 -0.88 7.66
C GLU A 168 -11.15 -1.92 6.87
N VAL A 169 -12.09 -1.46 6.05
CA VAL A 169 -12.88 -2.31 5.16
C VAL A 169 -12.00 -3.04 4.15
N SER A 170 -11.04 -2.32 3.55
CA SER A 170 -10.11 -2.92 2.58
C SER A 170 -9.23 -3.99 3.24
N LEU A 171 -8.74 -3.71 4.45
CA LEU A 171 -7.92 -4.63 5.23
C LEU A 171 -8.71 -5.88 5.61
N LEU A 172 -9.95 -5.74 6.09
CA LEU A 172 -10.77 -6.88 6.49
C LEU A 172 -11.07 -7.83 5.33
N ILE A 173 -11.33 -7.31 4.13
CA ILE A 173 -11.50 -8.14 2.92
C ILE A 173 -10.18 -8.82 2.55
N MET A 174 -9.07 -8.06 2.51
CA MET A 174 -7.76 -8.62 2.17
C MET A 174 -7.36 -9.72 3.15
N ALA A 175 -7.48 -9.45 4.45
CA ALA A 175 -7.18 -10.38 5.54
C ALA A 175 -7.97 -11.69 5.36
N LYS A 176 -9.26 -11.60 5.03
CA LYS A 176 -10.10 -12.78 4.78
C LYS A 176 -9.62 -13.61 3.58
N LYS A 177 -9.21 -12.96 2.48
CA LYS A 177 -8.66 -13.63 1.28
C LYS A 177 -7.27 -14.24 1.52
N LEU A 178 -6.48 -13.66 2.42
CA LEU A 178 -5.16 -14.14 2.82
C LEU A 178 -5.21 -15.16 3.97
N GLY A 179 -6.35 -15.32 4.63
CA GLY A 179 -6.51 -16.18 5.82
C GLY A 179 -5.86 -15.61 7.09
N TRP A 180 -5.68 -14.28 7.16
CA TRP A 180 -5.10 -13.62 8.33
C TRP A 180 -6.00 -13.75 9.55
N GLN A 181 -5.38 -14.03 10.69
CA GLN A 181 -6.04 -14.10 11.99
C GLN A 181 -5.91 -12.77 12.72
N HIS A 182 -4.77 -12.11 12.60
CA HIS A 182 -4.50 -10.82 13.24
C HIS A 182 -4.78 -9.67 12.28
N VAL A 183 -5.68 -8.77 12.66
CA VAL A 183 -6.14 -7.65 11.82
C VAL A 183 -6.03 -6.28 12.49
N VAL A 184 -5.60 -6.21 13.76
CA VAL A 184 -5.40 -4.93 14.45
C VAL A 184 -3.94 -4.48 14.24
N PRO A 185 -3.68 -3.48 13.40
CA PRO A 185 -2.31 -3.08 13.09
C PRO A 185 -1.70 -2.18 14.16
N GLN A 186 -0.38 -1.96 14.06
CA GLN A 186 0.25 -0.78 14.62
C GLN A 186 0.27 0.34 13.59
N LYS A 187 -0.36 1.49 13.89
CA LYS A 187 -0.28 2.64 12.98
C LYS A 187 1.10 3.28 13.06
N CYS A 188 1.79 3.31 11.93
CA CYS A 188 3.17 3.78 11.80
C CYS A 188 3.28 4.81 10.67
N ASN A 189 4.34 5.62 10.67
CA ASN A 189 4.66 6.59 9.61
C ASN A 189 3.53 7.59 9.27
N VAL A 190 2.75 7.99 10.27
CA VAL A 190 1.81 9.11 10.18
C VAL A 190 2.60 10.42 10.04
N ARG A 191 2.17 11.30 9.15
CA ARG A 191 2.81 12.61 9.02
C ARG A 191 2.62 13.43 10.31
N PRO A 192 3.67 14.07 10.84
CA PRO A 192 3.57 14.97 12.00
C PRO A 192 2.78 16.25 11.68
N ASP A 193 2.79 16.69 10.43
CA ASP A 193 2.08 17.91 10.04
C ASP A 193 0.58 17.66 9.86
N ALA A 194 -0.24 18.55 10.41
CA ALA A 194 -1.66 18.60 10.12
C ALA A 194 -1.88 18.65 8.60
N ARG A 195 -2.78 17.81 8.09
CA ARG A 195 -3.10 17.72 6.66
C ARG A 195 -3.60 19.09 6.19
N LYS A 196 -2.73 19.85 5.52
CA LYS A 196 -3.14 21.10 4.87
C LYS A 196 -4.16 20.76 3.79
N ALA A 197 -5.27 21.48 3.77
CA ALA A 197 -6.22 21.37 2.68
C ALA A 197 -5.51 21.74 1.37
N VAL A 198 -5.70 20.92 0.33
CA VAL A 198 -5.14 21.21 -0.99
C VAL A 198 -6.03 22.24 -1.66
N GLU A 199 -5.46 23.41 -1.97
CA GLU A 199 -6.18 24.48 -2.65
C GLU A 199 -6.81 24.00 -3.98
N PRO A 200 -8.04 24.43 -4.34
CA PRO A 200 -8.76 23.91 -5.51
C PRO A 200 -7.98 24.05 -6.83
N ALA A 201 -7.24 25.15 -7.01
CA ALA A 201 -6.42 25.39 -8.19
C ALA A 201 -5.25 24.38 -8.28
N LEU A 202 -4.57 24.14 -7.15
CA LEU A 202 -3.50 23.15 -7.08
C LEU A 202 -4.04 21.73 -7.30
N LYS A 203 -5.19 21.40 -6.71
CA LYS A 203 -5.84 20.11 -6.92
C LYS A 203 -6.14 19.89 -8.41
N THR A 204 -6.71 20.87 -9.09
CA THR A 204 -7.01 20.79 -10.53
C THR A 204 -5.75 20.58 -11.38
N ARG A 205 -4.65 21.29 -11.04
CA ARG A 205 -3.34 21.12 -11.68
C ARG A 205 -2.83 19.69 -11.51
N LEU A 206 -2.88 19.14 -10.29
CA LEU A 206 -2.40 17.80 -9.98
C LEU A 206 -3.29 16.71 -10.59
N ASP A 207 -4.62 16.87 -10.57
CA ASP A 207 -5.56 15.93 -11.20
C ASP A 207 -5.27 15.78 -12.70
N ARG A 208 -4.90 16.87 -13.39
CA ARG A 208 -4.49 16.82 -14.81
C ARG A 208 -3.14 16.15 -15.00
N ALA A 209 -2.16 16.46 -14.15
CA ALA A 209 -0.82 15.89 -14.28
C ALA A 209 -0.77 14.39 -13.95
N LEU A 210 -1.65 13.96 -13.04
CA LEU A 210 -1.80 12.59 -12.52
C LEU A 210 -3.05 11.88 -13.08
N ALA A 211 -3.51 12.27 -14.27
CA ALA A 211 -4.80 11.82 -14.80
C ALA A 211 -4.92 10.29 -14.93
N TYR A 212 -3.81 9.59 -15.19
CA TYR A 212 -3.83 8.12 -15.30
C TYR A 212 -4.00 7.46 -13.95
N ASP A 213 -3.28 7.95 -12.93
CA ASP A 213 -3.49 7.48 -11.55
C ASP A 213 -4.91 7.80 -11.07
N ARG A 214 -5.51 8.93 -11.51
CA ARG A 214 -6.92 9.26 -11.20
C ARG A 214 -7.89 8.22 -11.79
N MET A 215 -7.64 7.77 -13.02
CA MET A 215 -8.43 6.71 -13.64
C MET A 215 -8.25 5.37 -12.93
N LEU A 216 -7.02 5.01 -12.59
CA LEU A 216 -6.73 3.77 -11.84
C LEU A 216 -7.31 3.79 -10.43
N TYR A 217 -7.34 4.95 -9.78
CA TYR A 217 -7.99 5.11 -8.48
C TYR A 217 -9.51 4.88 -8.56
N ALA A 218 -10.17 5.36 -9.63
CA ALA A 218 -11.58 5.04 -9.85
C ALA A 218 -11.80 3.53 -10.06
N VAL A 219 -10.93 2.86 -10.82
CA VAL A 219 -10.97 1.40 -10.99
C VAL A 219 -10.79 0.67 -9.65
N ALA A 220 -9.90 1.13 -8.78
CA ALA A 220 -9.73 0.55 -7.45
C ALA A 220 -10.97 0.71 -6.57
N GLN A 221 -11.65 1.87 -6.66
CA GLN A 221 -12.92 2.08 -5.95
C GLN A 221 -13.99 1.12 -6.45
N ASP A 222 -14.08 0.89 -7.75
CA ASP A 222 -15.04 -0.06 -8.33
C ASP A 222 -14.74 -1.51 -7.93
N HIS A 223 -13.47 -1.92 -7.95
CA HIS A 223 -13.02 -3.25 -7.50
C HIS A 223 -13.37 -3.49 -6.03
N LEU A 224 -13.08 -2.51 -5.16
CA LEU A 224 -13.43 -2.57 -3.75
C LEU A 224 -14.96 -2.63 -3.55
N ASN A 225 -15.72 -1.82 -4.28
CA ASN A 225 -17.18 -1.80 -4.20
C ASN A 225 -17.79 -3.15 -4.61
N GLN A 226 -17.24 -3.80 -5.65
CA GLN A 226 -17.66 -5.16 -6.03
C GLN A 226 -17.39 -6.16 -4.91
N SER A 227 -16.21 -6.08 -4.28
CA SER A 227 -15.85 -6.92 -3.14
C SER A 227 -16.77 -6.69 -1.94
N ARG A 228 -17.08 -5.43 -1.58
CA ARG A 228 -17.97 -5.08 -0.47
C ARG A 228 -19.38 -5.65 -0.64
N ARG A 229 -19.94 -5.61 -1.85
CA ARG A 229 -21.28 -6.16 -2.14
C ARG A 229 -21.40 -7.65 -1.84
N HIS A 230 -20.32 -8.41 -1.93
CA HIS A 230 -20.32 -9.83 -1.61
C HIS A 230 -20.48 -10.11 -0.11
N TYR A 231 -20.00 -9.20 0.75
CA TYR A 231 -19.90 -9.43 2.19
C TYR A 231 -21.01 -8.80 3.04
N GLY A 232 -21.78 -7.88 2.46
CA GLY A 232 -22.95 -7.28 3.12
C GLY A 232 -22.61 -6.39 4.33
N PRO A 233 -23.60 -6.09 5.20
CA PRO A 233 -23.48 -5.07 6.25
C PRO A 233 -22.49 -5.44 7.36
N LEU A 234 -22.26 -6.74 7.61
CA LEU A 234 -21.34 -7.21 8.66
C LEU A 234 -19.92 -6.67 8.45
N LEU A 235 -19.47 -6.51 7.20
CA LEU A 235 -18.16 -5.95 6.88
C LEU A 235 -18.02 -4.50 7.37
N ASP A 236 -19.06 -3.68 7.15
CA ASP A 236 -19.02 -2.27 7.52
C ASP A 236 -19.08 -2.12 9.06
N GLU A 237 -19.89 -2.93 9.74
CA GLU A 237 -19.93 -2.99 11.21
C GLU A 237 -18.58 -3.44 11.80
N ALA A 238 -17.98 -4.49 11.23
CA ALA A 238 -16.66 -4.96 11.64
C ALA A 238 -15.56 -3.92 11.38
N GLY A 239 -15.65 -3.21 10.25
CA GLY A 239 -14.74 -2.12 9.90
C GLY A 239 -14.81 -0.95 10.88
N ALA A 240 -16.02 -0.57 11.31
CA ALA A 240 -16.21 0.47 12.32
C ALA A 240 -15.57 0.09 13.67
N GLN A 241 -15.79 -1.15 14.12
CA GLN A 241 -15.18 -1.63 15.36
C GLN A 241 -13.65 -1.74 15.26
N LEU A 242 -13.12 -2.15 14.10
CA LEU A 242 -11.67 -2.13 13.87
C LEU A 242 -11.11 -0.70 13.96
N ALA A 243 -11.82 0.28 13.41
CA ALA A 243 -11.42 1.69 13.50
C ALA A 243 -11.37 2.17 14.96
N GLU A 244 -12.33 1.79 15.79
CA GLU A 244 -12.34 2.11 17.23
C GLU A 244 -11.10 1.55 17.94
N LEU A 245 -10.73 0.29 17.68
CA LEU A 245 -9.54 -0.34 18.27
C LEU A 245 -8.25 0.34 17.81
N ILE A 246 -8.15 0.70 16.52
CA ILE A 246 -6.99 1.43 15.98
C ILE A 246 -6.88 2.81 16.65
N ASN A 247 -8.00 3.54 16.77
CA ASN A 247 -8.02 4.86 17.40
C ASN A 247 -7.67 4.80 18.89
N GLN A 248 -8.15 3.77 19.60
CA GLN A 248 -7.80 3.54 20.99
C GLN A 248 -6.29 3.29 21.14
N GLN A 249 -5.71 2.44 20.29
CA GLN A 249 -4.28 2.18 20.29
C GLN A 249 -3.47 3.46 20.05
N GLU A 250 -3.87 4.28 19.08
CA GLU A 250 -3.21 5.56 18.80
C GLU A 250 -3.24 6.54 19.97
N HIS A 251 -4.28 6.48 20.80
CA HIS A 251 -4.38 7.30 22.00
C HIS A 251 -3.49 6.78 23.13
N GLU A 252 -3.39 5.46 23.28
CA GLU A 252 -2.55 4.79 24.28
C GLU A 252 -1.05 4.85 23.92
N HIS A 253 -0.72 4.87 22.62
CA HIS A 253 0.64 4.82 22.08
C HIS A 253 0.91 5.91 21.02
N PRO A 254 0.84 7.21 21.36
CA PRO A 254 1.03 8.30 20.40
C PRO A 254 2.42 8.31 19.74
N GLU A 255 3.44 7.74 20.39
CA GLU A 255 4.83 7.68 19.93
C GLU A 255 5.02 6.85 18.66
N THR A 256 4.20 5.82 18.46
CA THR A 256 4.37 4.86 17.36
C THR A 256 4.01 5.46 16.02
N ARG A 257 3.26 6.57 16.03
CA ARG A 257 2.84 7.32 14.84
C ARG A 257 4.02 7.73 13.97
N TYR A 258 5.19 7.99 14.54
CA TYR A 258 6.35 8.49 13.81
C TYR A 258 7.42 7.42 13.54
N SER A 259 7.22 6.21 14.06
CA SER A 259 8.16 5.10 13.89
C SER A 259 8.14 4.57 12.45
N LYS A 260 9.34 4.38 11.87
CA LYS A 260 9.51 3.54 10.68
C LYS A 260 9.40 2.08 11.10
N TYR A 261 8.83 1.24 10.23
CA TYR A 261 8.70 -0.19 10.46
C TYR A 261 9.06 -0.99 9.21
N LEU A 262 9.97 -1.95 9.37
CA LEU A 262 10.31 -2.97 8.38
C LEU A 262 9.77 -4.33 8.82
N VAL A 263 9.38 -5.17 7.86
CA VAL A 263 8.86 -6.52 8.16
C VAL A 263 9.94 -7.33 8.87
N GLY A 264 9.56 -8.01 9.96
CA GLY A 264 10.47 -8.76 10.82
C GLY A 264 11.07 -7.96 11.99
N GLU A 265 10.87 -6.64 12.06
CA GLU A 265 11.21 -5.86 13.25
C GLU A 265 10.17 -6.06 14.37
N ALA A 266 10.60 -5.90 15.63
CA ALA A 266 9.69 -5.92 16.76
C ALA A 266 8.73 -4.72 16.71
N THR A 267 7.44 -4.98 16.91
CA THR A 267 6.43 -3.93 17.10
C THR A 267 6.64 -3.25 18.45
N GLN A 268 6.30 -1.96 18.53
CA GLN A 268 6.39 -1.17 19.77
C GLN A 268 5.15 -1.37 20.65
N VAL A 269 4.04 -1.80 20.02
CA VAL A 269 2.78 -2.15 20.68
C VAL A 269 2.67 -3.66 20.77
N ALA A 270 2.25 -4.17 21.92
CA ALA A 270 1.87 -5.57 22.08
C ALA A 270 0.52 -5.84 21.36
N LEU A 271 0.56 -6.06 20.04
CA LEU A 271 -0.63 -6.21 19.19
C LEU A 271 -1.56 -7.35 19.64
N GLY A 272 -1.01 -8.41 20.22
CA GLY A 272 -1.79 -9.49 20.83
C GLY A 272 -2.77 -9.01 21.91
N ASN A 273 -2.43 -7.97 22.68
CA ASN A 273 -3.32 -7.41 23.70
C ASN A 273 -4.54 -6.72 23.07
N TYR A 274 -4.38 -6.05 21.93
CA TYR A 274 -5.49 -5.41 21.24
C TYR A 274 -6.36 -6.43 20.51
N HIS A 275 -5.75 -7.49 19.97
CA HIS A 275 -6.51 -8.59 19.40
C HIS A 275 -7.39 -9.28 20.45
N ALA A 276 -6.91 -9.42 21.69
CA ALA A 276 -7.68 -9.96 22.80
C ALA A 276 -8.83 -9.04 23.28
N ARG A 277 -8.84 -7.75 22.90
CA ARG A 277 -9.94 -6.80 23.20
C ARG A 277 -11.12 -6.95 22.24
N ILE A 278 -11.05 -7.84 21.24
CA ILE A 278 -12.17 -8.10 20.33
C ILE A 278 -13.21 -8.94 21.08
N ASP A 279 -14.30 -8.31 21.52
CA ASP A 279 -15.36 -8.98 22.28
C ASP A 279 -16.01 -10.14 21.49
N VAL A 280 -16.23 -11.27 22.17
CA VAL A 280 -16.92 -12.42 21.59
C VAL A 280 -18.34 -12.04 21.16
N GLY A 281 -18.69 -12.38 19.91
CA GLY A 281 -20.00 -12.08 19.33
C GLY A 281 -20.12 -10.66 18.74
N SER A 282 -19.11 -9.81 18.90
CA SER A 282 -19.05 -8.51 18.23
C SER A 282 -19.02 -8.65 16.70
N PRO A 283 -19.35 -7.60 15.93
CA PRO A 283 -19.25 -7.64 14.47
C PRO A 283 -17.87 -8.06 13.97
N LEU A 284 -16.79 -7.51 14.53
CA LEU A 284 -15.42 -7.90 14.16
C LEU A 284 -15.11 -9.35 14.55
N HIS A 285 -15.55 -9.82 15.72
CA HIS A 285 -15.40 -11.22 16.10
C HIS A 285 -16.11 -12.16 15.12
N ARG A 286 -17.38 -11.88 14.77
CA ARG A 286 -18.14 -12.67 13.80
C ARG A 286 -17.54 -12.61 12.39
N TRP A 287 -16.93 -11.49 12.03
CA TRP A 287 -16.23 -11.36 10.75
C TRP A 287 -15.02 -12.30 10.63
N LEU A 288 -14.22 -12.34 11.70
CA LEU A 288 -13.01 -13.16 11.81
C LEU A 288 -13.32 -14.64 12.02
N ASN A 289 -14.49 -14.96 12.59
CA ASN A 289 -14.96 -16.32 12.87
C ASN A 289 -16.30 -16.58 12.15
N PRO A 290 -16.29 -16.70 10.81
CA PRO A 290 -17.49 -16.88 9.99
C PRO A 290 -18.11 -18.29 10.09
#